data_AF-A0A662B176-F1
#
_entry.id   AF-A0A662B176-F1
#
_cell.length_a   1.000
_cell.length_b   1.000
_cell.length_c   1.000
_cell.angle_alpha   90.00
_cell.angle_beta   90.00
_cell.angle_gamma   90.00
#
_symmetry.space_group_name_H-M   'P 1'
#
loop_
_entity.id
_entity.type
_entity.pdbx_description
1 polymer ?
#
loop_
_entity_poly.entity_id
_entity_poly.type
_entity_poly.pdbx_seq_one_letter_code
_entity_poly.pdbx_strand_id
1 'polypeptide(L)'
;LWKNELSSEGFQVYEKESLQPVEYEEMVVSISDKKYFTYHRDLEISYNHFLSTVSFRGPGSYFAEDGFFEPEGILWYGTMSFDRIADWLPYEYSPN
;
A
#
# COMPACT_ATOMS: atom_id res chain seq x y z
N LEU A 1 4.19 -6.66 -4.23
CA LEU A 1 4.92 -5.75 -3.29
C LEU A 1 6.28 -6.30 -2.87
N TRP A 2 6.38 -7.28 -1.95
CA TRP A 2 7.68 -7.78 -1.43
C TRP A 2 8.70 -8.21 -2.51
N LYS A 3 8.20 -8.73 -3.63
CA LYS A 3 8.97 -9.26 -4.76
C LYS A 3 9.43 -8.21 -5.77
N ASN A 4 9.08 -6.93 -5.59
CA ASN A 4 9.32 -5.87 -6.57
C ASN A 4 8.73 -6.19 -7.97
N GLU A 5 7.53 -6.76 -7.99
CA GLU A 5 6.83 -7.20 -9.21
C GLU A 5 5.60 -6.32 -9.52
N LEU A 6 5.46 -5.17 -8.85
CA LEU A 6 4.27 -4.32 -9.03
C LEU A 6 4.10 -3.87 -10.48
N SER A 7 5.18 -3.38 -11.10
CA SER A 7 5.15 -2.90 -12.48
C SER A 7 4.87 -4.03 -13.48
N SER A 8 5.48 -5.21 -13.28
CA SER A 8 5.24 -6.38 -14.14
C SER A 8 3.86 -6.99 -13.96
N GLU A 9 3.22 -6.80 -12.81
CA GLU A 9 1.83 -7.17 -12.54
C GLU A 9 0.82 -6.12 -13.03
N GLY A 10 1.27 -4.98 -13.58
CA GLY A 10 0.42 -3.93 -14.14
C GLY A 10 0.00 -2.85 -13.14
N PHE A 11 0.59 -2.81 -11.95
CA PHE A 11 0.43 -1.70 -11.03
C PHE A 11 1.33 -0.53 -11.45
N GLN A 12 0.79 0.67 -11.37
CA GLN A 12 1.53 1.91 -11.55
C GLN A 12 1.45 2.72 -10.27
N VAL A 13 2.59 3.22 -9.78
CA VAL A 13 2.68 3.99 -8.54
C VAL A 13 3.24 5.36 -8.86
N TYR A 14 2.54 6.38 -8.38
CA TYR A 14 2.87 7.79 -8.61
C TYR A 14 2.86 8.53 -7.28
N GLU A 15 3.69 9.56 -7.18
CA GLU A 15 3.52 10.56 -6.14
C GLU A 15 2.29 11.42 -6.47
N LYS A 16 1.37 11.56 -5.51
CA LYS A 16 0.03 12.09 -5.77
C LYS A 16 0.00 13.55 -6.20
N GLU A 17 0.90 14.39 -5.69
CA GLU A 17 0.90 15.83 -5.99
C GLU A 17 1.55 16.16 -7.34
N SER A 18 2.67 15.51 -7.65
CA SER A 18 3.52 15.77 -8.83
C SER A 18 3.28 14.81 -9.99
N LEU A 19 2.53 13.73 -9.75
CA LEU A 19 2.29 12.64 -10.70
C LEU A 19 3.58 12.01 -11.25
N GLN A 20 4.69 12.16 -10.51
CA GLN A 20 5.94 11.52 -10.87
C GLN A 20 5.85 10.02 -10.56
N PRO A 21 6.29 9.14 -11.48
CA PRO A 21 6.44 7.72 -11.17
C PRO A 21 7.36 7.54 -9.97
N VAL A 22 7.04 6.59 -9.11
CA VAL A 22 7.85 6.26 -7.94
C VAL A 22 8.34 4.83 -8.08
N GLU A 23 9.66 4.67 -8.04
CA GLU A 23 10.30 3.35 -8.09
C GLU A 23 10.20 2.64 -6.74
N TYR A 24 10.19 1.32 -6.76
CA TYR A 24 10.03 0.49 -5.56
C TYR A 24 11.12 0.76 -4.51
N GLU A 25 12.35 0.98 -4.95
CA GLU A 25 13.51 1.25 -4.10
C GLU A 25 13.40 2.58 -3.35
N GLU A 26 12.58 3.52 -3.83
CA GLU A 26 12.32 4.79 -3.13
C GLU A 26 11.33 4.63 -1.97
N MET A 27 10.56 3.54 -1.99
CA MET A 27 9.45 3.29 -1.06
C MET A 27 9.78 2.22 -0.03
N VAL A 28 10.83 1.43 -0.25
CA VAL A 28 11.15 0.27 0.57
C VAL A 28 12.56 0.36 1.12
N VAL A 29 12.66 0.36 2.44
CA VAL A 29 13.93 0.33 3.17
C VAL A 29 14.09 -1.00 3.89
N SER A 30 15.33 -1.50 3.96
CA SER A 30 15.66 -2.72 4.71
C SER A 30 16.45 -2.35 5.97
N ILE A 31 15.96 -2.76 7.14
CA ILE A 31 16.60 -2.52 8.45
C ILE A 31 16.63 -3.86 9.18
N SER A 32 17.83 -4.38 9.48
CA SER A 32 18.01 -5.65 10.19
C SER A 32 17.20 -6.82 9.58
N ASP A 33 17.32 -7.00 8.26
CA ASP A 33 16.62 -8.02 7.44
C ASP A 33 15.09 -7.91 7.41
N LYS A 34 14.53 -6.81 7.93
CA LYS A 34 13.12 -6.47 7.84
C LYS A 34 12.92 -5.37 6.81
N LYS A 35 11.93 -5.51 5.93
CA LYS A 35 11.55 -4.43 5.02
C LYS A 35 10.47 -3.56 5.64
N TYR A 36 10.57 -2.27 5.39
CA TYR A 36 9.62 -1.27 5.83
C TYR A 36 9.22 -0.44 4.62
N PHE A 37 7.93 -0.13 4.53
CA PHE A 37 7.44 0.84 3.56
C PHE A 37 7.59 2.23 4.16
N THR A 38 8.32 3.11 3.49
CA THR A 38 8.44 4.51 3.90
C THR A 38 8.38 5.39 2.68
N TYR A 39 7.49 6.36 2.71
CA TYR A 39 7.45 7.41 1.72
C TYR A 39 6.96 8.68 2.40
N HIS A 40 7.53 9.82 2.03
CA HIS A 40 7.29 11.08 2.73
C HIS A 40 6.04 11.83 2.23
N ARG A 41 5.35 11.28 1.22
CA ARG A 41 4.18 11.84 0.56
C ARG A 41 3.12 10.78 0.33
N ASP A 42 1.94 11.23 -0.07
CA ASP A 42 0.88 10.35 -0.57
C ASP A 42 1.30 9.74 -1.92
N LEU A 43 0.99 8.46 -2.09
CA LEU A 43 1.14 7.79 -3.37
C LEU A 43 -0.24 7.46 -3.93
N GLU A 44 -0.37 7.60 -5.24
CA GLU A 44 -1.49 7.08 -6.02
C GLU A 44 -1.07 5.76 -6.70
N ILE A 45 -1.94 4.75 -6.59
CA ILE A 45 -1.74 3.43 -7.17
C ILE A 45 -2.87 3.18 -8.16
N SER A 46 -2.50 2.94 -9.40
CA SER A 46 -3.41 2.59 -10.50
C SER A 46 -3.25 1.12 -10.87
N TYR A 47 -4.37 0.40 -10.97
CA TYR A 47 -4.42 -0.99 -11.43
C TYR A 47 -5.74 -1.27 -12.14
N ASN A 48 -5.72 -1.71 -13.40
CA ASN A 48 -6.93 -2.02 -14.18
C ASN A 48 -8.03 -0.93 -14.13
N HIS A 49 -7.64 0.34 -14.25
CA HIS A 49 -8.50 1.53 -14.11
C HIS A 49 -9.03 1.84 -12.70
N PHE A 50 -8.67 1.03 -11.71
CA PHE A 50 -8.95 1.32 -10.30
C PHE A 50 -7.84 2.18 -9.72
N LEU A 51 -8.24 3.29 -9.10
CA LEU A 51 -7.35 4.15 -8.34
C LEU A 51 -7.48 3.87 -6.85
N SER A 52 -6.33 3.87 -6.19
CA SER A 52 -6.20 3.82 -4.75
C SER A 52 -5.14 4.83 -4.31
N THR A 53 -5.26 5.33 -3.08
CA THR A 53 -4.23 6.21 -2.50
C THR A 53 -3.70 5.54 -1.26
N VAL A 54 -2.39 5.65 -1.05
CA VAL A 54 -1.74 5.24 0.19
C VAL A 54 -1.05 6.44 0.84
N SER A 55 -1.33 6.66 2.12
CA SER A 55 -0.74 7.73 2.94
C SER A 55 0.05 7.12 4.09
N PHE A 56 1.28 7.60 4.28
CA PHE A 56 2.18 7.14 5.35
C PHE A 56 2.07 8.07 6.55
N ARG A 57 1.68 7.52 7.71
CA ARG A 57 1.45 8.28 8.95
C ARG A 57 2.66 8.34 9.89
N GLY A 58 3.71 7.59 9.59
CA GLY A 58 4.89 7.47 10.42
C GLY A 58 6.18 7.40 9.59
N PRO A 59 7.35 7.30 10.25
CA PRO A 59 8.65 7.23 9.58
C PRO A 59 8.82 5.99 8.70
N GLY A 60 7.95 5.00 8.88
CA GLY A 60 7.83 3.81 8.06
C GLY A 60 6.76 2.90 8.64
N SER A 61 6.33 1.94 7.85
CA SER A 61 5.38 0.91 8.25
C SER A 61 6.01 -0.44 8.01
N TYR A 62 6.10 -1.25 9.06
CA TYR A 62 6.63 -2.59 8.92
C TYR A 62 5.75 -3.39 7.95
N PHE A 63 6.41 -4.14 7.07
CA PHE A 63 5.77 -5.10 6.19
C PHE A 63 6.49 -6.43 6.36
N ALA A 64 5.75 -7.49 6.69
CA ALA A 64 6.28 -8.83 6.75
C ALA A 64 6.14 -9.52 5.39
N GLU A 65 6.94 -10.56 5.17
CA GLU A 65 6.91 -11.31 3.91
C GLU A 65 5.57 -12.03 3.67
N ASP A 66 4.83 -12.33 4.74
CA ASP A 66 3.50 -12.94 4.70
C ASP A 66 2.38 -11.95 4.33
N GLY A 67 2.71 -10.66 4.12
CA GLY A 67 1.75 -9.62 3.78
C GLY A 67 1.17 -8.87 4.98
N PHE A 68 1.55 -9.24 6.21
CA PHE A 68 1.19 -8.44 7.39
C PHE A 68 1.84 -7.06 7.33
N PHE A 69 1.10 -6.03 7.72
CA PHE A 69 1.59 -4.68 7.83
C PHE A 69 1.01 -4.00 9.08
N GLU A 70 1.76 -3.05 9.64
CA GLU A 70 1.28 -2.25 10.76
C GLU A 70 0.17 -1.28 10.29
N PRO A 71 -1.08 -1.45 10.74
CA PRO A 71 -2.22 -0.68 10.21
C PRO A 71 -2.19 0.78 10.66
N GLU A 72 -1.44 1.12 11.71
CA GLU A 72 -1.30 2.50 12.19
C GLU A 72 -0.37 3.34 11.31
N GLY A 73 0.56 2.68 10.60
CA GLY A 73 1.59 3.35 9.80
C GLY A 73 1.12 3.71 8.39
N ILE A 74 0.12 3.01 7.85
CA ILE A 74 -0.39 3.20 6.49
C ILE A 74 -1.91 3.39 6.50
N LEU A 75 -2.38 4.41 5.80
CA LEU A 75 -3.77 4.50 5.39
C LEU A 75 -3.95 4.15 3.93
N TRP A 76 -4.99 3.37 3.65
CA TRP A 76 -5.45 3.09 2.31
C TRP A 76 -6.75 3.83 2.04
N TYR A 77 -6.87 4.37 0.83
CA TYR A 77 -8.10 4.95 0.29
C TYR A 77 -8.39 4.39 -1.10
N GLY A 78 -9.62 4.55 -1.57
CA GLY A 78 -10.06 4.08 -2.88
C GLY A 78 -10.30 2.58 -2.92
N THR A 79 -10.18 1.97 -4.10
CA THR A 79 -10.65 0.59 -4.33
C THR A 79 -9.97 -0.43 -3.41
N MET A 80 -8.64 -0.35 -3.26
CA MET A 80 -7.90 -1.24 -2.36
C MET A 80 -8.30 -1.08 -0.89
N SER A 81 -8.76 0.11 -0.48
CA SER A 81 -9.26 0.28 0.89
C SER A 81 -10.58 -0.44 1.12
N PHE A 82 -11.46 -0.49 0.12
CA PHE A 82 -12.71 -1.23 0.21
C PHE A 82 -12.47 -2.74 0.25
N ASP A 83 -11.59 -3.26 -0.60
CA ASP A 83 -11.24 -4.69 -0.59
C ASP A 83 -10.61 -5.10 0.75
N ARG A 84 -9.70 -4.28 1.29
CA ARG A 84 -9.09 -4.58 2.61
C ARG A 84 -10.07 -4.40 3.78
N ILE A 85 -10.99 -3.43 3.70
CA ILE A 85 -12.08 -3.33 4.68
C ILE A 85 -12.98 -4.57 4.58
N ALA A 86 -13.25 -5.08 3.37
CA ALA A 86 -14.03 -6.30 3.19
C ALA A 86 -13.33 -7.53 3.79
N ASP A 87 -12.00 -7.62 3.72
CA ASP A 87 -11.21 -8.64 4.42
C ASP A 87 -11.35 -8.55 5.96
N TRP A 88 -11.66 -7.35 6.48
CA TRP A 88 -11.83 -7.10 7.92
C TRP A 88 -13.27 -7.26 8.41
N LEU A 89 -14.23 -7.29 7.50
CA LEU A 89 -15.63 -7.55 7.84
C LEU A 89 -15.86 -9.06 7.88
N PRO A 90 -16.57 -9.58 8.89
CA PRO A 90 -17.00 -10.98 8.85
C PRO A 90 -17.82 -11.21 7.58
N TYR A 91 -17.55 -12.33 6.90
CA TYR A 91 -18.17 -12.72 5.61
C TYR A 91 -19.71 -12.71 5.66
N GLU A 92 -20.28 -12.81 6.85
CA GLU A 92 -21.72 -12.71 7.12
C GLU A 92 -22.01 -11.52 8.04
N TYR A 93 -22.25 -10.35 7.44
CA TYR A 93 -22.95 -9.27 8.13
C TYR A 93 -24.46 -9.53 8.02
N SER A 94 -25.06 -10.08 9.07
CA SER A 94 -26.53 -10.14 9.22
C SER A 94 -26.98 -8.98 10.12
N PRO A 95 -27.49 -7.86 9.56
CA PRO A 95 -28.19 -6.88 10.37
C PRO A 95 -29.52 -7.53 10.81
N ASN A 96 -29.68 -7.70 12.11
CA ASN A 96 -31.00 -8.02 12.69
C ASN A 96 -32.02 -6.93 12.33
#